data_AF-A0AAV0LEL1-F1
#
_entry.id   AF-A0AAV0LEL1-F1
#
_cell.length_a   1.000
_cell.length_b   1.000
_cell.length_c   1.000
_cell.angle_alpha   90.00
_cell.angle_beta   90.00
_cell.angle_gamma   90.00
#
_symmetry.space_group_name_H-M   'P 1'
#
loop_
_entity.id
_entity.type
_entity.pdbx_description
1 polymer ?
#
loop_
_entity_poly.entity_id
_entity_poly.type
_entity_poly.pdbx_seq_one_letter_code
_entity_poly.pdbx_strand_id
1 'polypeptide(L)'
;MQLCIFDLRRGQQEGQELDKILFFFPADLPFATQLSVIGLSEGLITFTRIFSPDAACEVIEAERHSHVFYEAESDIWMVMVVDKSKESKAACQVDALRKVLKEVHSLFVLFHGTMRSMLEKETSGGLIRSHLYPFITDYLSDFLTGRKLQLPSFHDCLMERGTVQMLTVGREAAIEVQSLVKVLECSAGTTSCYSLVLFQDLLVSTTLSPDDTISLFTYAVLRLTPHALSSGATSWSYLQRTNAGSQVPALSTITNSGSVSDNIYRSRDASLDQENNCQVKRPLHHNRWFRGNDGFLASDIWGTDNGSQTSVTPIVYLQLTEERMYLCAYQHKSLTIILLVPVSSILNGEQGLSLVKQQVLENASLKMLMVEEKLSKGWGGENAYHVSGYRYLLVDDERVSRASPPAKVMTLAKESLLALSKLREEVNLEKKRAKCSNSEVNCDKELEICVRAKNGAWVIARTSRGKELYMVLEKASETLLYAADSVEKFSNRYCSGVFSLD
;
A
#
# COMPACT_ATOMS: atom_id res chain seq x y z
N MET A 1 15.62 -8.57 -10.53
CA MET A 1 15.34 -7.24 -9.94
C MET A 1 16.38 -6.99 -8.87
N GLN A 2 16.88 -5.76 -8.76
CA GLN A 2 17.69 -5.30 -7.64
C GLN A 2 16.93 -4.17 -6.94
N LEU A 3 16.97 -4.12 -5.61
CA LEU A 3 16.41 -3.03 -4.81
C LEU A 3 17.48 -2.60 -3.82
N CYS A 4 17.83 -1.31 -3.82
CA CYS A 4 18.78 -0.77 -2.87
C CYS A 4 18.24 0.47 -2.18
N ILE A 5 18.69 0.68 -0.93
CA ILE A 5 18.46 1.88 -0.15
C ILE A 5 19.82 2.37 0.33
N PHE A 6 20.12 3.63 0.10
CA PHE A 6 21.40 4.23 0.46
C PHE A 6 21.25 5.68 0.91
N ASP A 7 22.20 6.14 1.73
CA ASP A 7 22.29 7.53 2.20
C ASP A 7 23.49 8.21 1.56
N LEU A 8 23.25 9.25 0.77
CA LEU A 8 24.30 10.01 0.05
C LEU A 8 25.32 10.65 1.00
N ARG A 9 24.99 10.87 2.27
CA ARG A 9 25.90 11.51 3.23
C ARG A 9 26.93 10.54 3.80
N ARG A 10 26.72 9.23 3.63
CA ARG A 10 27.56 8.17 4.23
C ARG A 10 28.54 7.60 3.19
N GLY A 11 29.65 7.04 3.67
CA GLY A 11 30.65 6.39 2.82
C GLY A 11 31.35 7.33 1.84
N GLN A 12 31.68 8.54 2.30
CA GLN A 12 32.41 9.56 1.53
C GLN A 12 33.95 9.42 1.63
N GLN A 13 34.44 8.65 2.61
CA GLN A 13 35.86 8.38 2.79
C GLN A 13 36.27 7.06 2.13
N GLU A 14 37.49 7.01 1.63
CA GLU A 14 38.08 5.80 1.05
C GLU A 14 38.08 4.67 2.08
N GLY A 15 37.55 3.50 1.70
CA GLY A 15 37.37 2.34 2.59
C GLY A 15 36.07 2.31 3.38
N GLN A 16 35.26 3.37 3.39
CA GLN A 16 33.94 3.42 4.06
C GLN A 16 32.76 3.33 3.10
N GLU A 17 32.98 3.01 1.83
CA GLU A 17 31.93 3.01 0.79
C GLU A 17 30.73 2.09 1.15
N LEU A 18 31.00 1.00 1.86
CA LEU A 18 29.95 0.08 2.34
C LEU A 18 28.99 0.73 3.34
N ASP A 19 29.41 1.79 4.03
CA ASP A 19 28.54 2.53 4.94
C ASP A 19 27.44 3.30 4.23
N LYS A 20 27.60 3.54 2.92
CA LYS A 20 26.56 4.11 2.08
C LYS A 20 25.33 3.20 2.00
N ILE A 21 25.52 1.88 2.08
CA ILE A 21 24.46 0.89 1.90
C ILE A 21 23.65 0.71 3.19
N LEU A 22 22.36 1.02 3.12
CA LEU A 22 21.39 0.76 4.20
C LEU A 22 20.60 -0.53 3.95
N PHE A 23 20.35 -0.88 2.70
CA PHE A 23 19.71 -2.13 2.31
C PHE A 23 20.08 -2.49 0.87
N PHE A 24 20.25 -3.79 0.60
CA PHE A 24 20.42 -4.30 -0.75
C PHE A 24 19.73 -5.66 -0.91
N PHE A 25 18.94 -5.81 -1.97
CA PHE A 25 18.29 -7.05 -2.34
C PHE A 25 18.59 -7.41 -3.81
N PRO A 26 18.96 -8.66 -4.11
CA PRO A 26 19.30 -9.75 -3.17
C PRO A 26 20.57 -9.50 -2.35
N ALA A 27 20.58 -9.90 -1.08
CA ALA A 27 21.67 -9.63 -0.13
C ALA A 27 22.93 -10.48 -0.37
N ASP A 28 22.81 -11.57 -1.14
CA ASP A 28 23.88 -12.51 -1.50
C ASP A 28 24.77 -12.01 -2.65
N LEU A 29 24.43 -10.88 -3.28
CA LEU A 29 25.25 -10.31 -4.34
C LEU A 29 26.58 -9.78 -3.82
N PRO A 30 27.71 -9.95 -4.55
CA PRO A 30 29.01 -9.45 -4.12
C PRO A 30 29.00 -7.93 -3.89
N PHE A 31 29.67 -7.47 -2.83
CA PHE A 31 29.72 -6.05 -2.47
C PHE A 31 30.18 -5.14 -3.61
N ALA A 32 31.15 -5.58 -4.42
CA ALA A 32 31.59 -4.83 -5.60
C ALA A 32 30.46 -4.55 -6.60
N THR A 33 29.52 -5.50 -6.75
CA THR A 33 28.33 -5.31 -7.60
C THR A 33 27.34 -4.35 -6.95
N GLN A 34 27.13 -4.46 -5.64
CA GLN A 34 26.24 -3.58 -4.89
C GLN A 34 26.72 -2.11 -4.98
N LEU A 35 28.01 -1.89 -4.73
CA LEU A 35 28.66 -0.58 -4.83
C LEU A 35 28.63 -0.03 -6.26
N SER A 36 28.79 -0.89 -7.27
CA SER A 36 28.68 -0.46 -8.67
C SER A 36 27.28 0.08 -9.01
N VAL A 37 26.22 -0.61 -8.56
CA VAL A 37 24.83 -0.15 -8.77
C VAL A 37 24.55 1.17 -8.04
N ILE A 38 25.04 1.30 -6.80
CA ILE A 38 24.84 2.51 -6.00
C ILE A 38 25.64 3.68 -6.56
N GLY A 39 26.91 3.48 -6.92
CA GLY A 39 27.76 4.52 -7.52
C GLY A 39 27.22 5.01 -8.87
N LEU A 40 26.68 4.10 -9.69
CA LEU A 40 25.97 4.48 -10.92
C LEU A 40 24.73 5.32 -10.60
N SER A 41 23.93 4.90 -9.62
CA SER A 41 22.72 5.61 -9.20
C SER A 41 23.01 7.02 -8.69
N GLU A 42 24.00 7.15 -7.81
CA GLU A 42 24.48 8.41 -7.26
C GLU A 42 25.02 9.33 -8.35
N GLY A 43 25.83 8.80 -9.27
CA GLY A 43 26.35 9.55 -10.42
C GLY A 43 25.23 10.12 -11.29
N LEU A 44 24.17 9.34 -11.53
CA LEU A 44 23.02 9.77 -12.34
C LEU A 44 22.16 10.80 -11.61
N ILE A 45 21.90 10.63 -10.31
CA ILE A 45 21.20 11.62 -9.49
C ILE A 45 21.98 12.94 -9.47
N THR A 46 23.29 12.87 -9.23
CA THR A 46 24.16 14.06 -9.16
C THR A 46 24.23 14.77 -10.51
N PHE A 47 24.42 14.02 -11.59
CA PHE A 47 24.49 14.55 -12.95
C PHE A 47 23.17 15.24 -13.35
N THR A 48 22.03 14.61 -13.10
CA THR A 48 20.72 15.19 -13.46
C THR A 48 20.40 16.44 -12.65
N ARG A 49 20.79 16.50 -11.37
CA ARG A 49 20.67 17.70 -10.53
C ARG A 49 21.41 18.92 -11.12
N ILE A 50 22.46 18.74 -11.92
CA ILE A 50 23.15 19.85 -12.61
C ILE A 50 22.22 20.56 -13.61
N PHE A 51 21.36 19.79 -14.29
CA PHE A 51 20.43 20.33 -15.30
C PHE A 51 19.07 20.68 -14.71
N SER A 52 18.71 20.08 -13.58
CA SER A 52 17.41 20.25 -12.92
C SER A 52 17.59 20.15 -11.41
N PRO A 53 17.97 21.27 -10.74
CA PRO A 53 18.32 21.26 -9.31
C PRO A 53 17.12 20.86 -8.43
N ASP A 54 15.92 21.28 -8.82
CA ASP A 54 14.68 21.03 -8.06
C ASP A 54 13.97 19.73 -8.48
N ALA A 55 14.47 19.03 -9.49
CA ALA A 55 13.87 17.80 -10.02
C ALA A 55 14.95 16.75 -10.31
N ALA A 56 15.25 15.95 -9.28
CA ALA A 56 16.20 14.86 -9.39
C ALA A 56 15.71 13.73 -10.32
N CYS A 57 16.64 12.90 -10.80
CA CYS A 57 16.33 11.77 -11.67
C CYS A 57 15.24 10.88 -11.08
N GLU A 58 14.16 10.66 -11.83
CA GLU A 58 13.08 9.74 -11.41
C GLU A 58 13.22 8.36 -12.06
N VAL A 59 13.67 8.33 -13.32
CA VAL A 59 13.63 7.13 -14.16
C VAL A 59 14.77 7.16 -15.17
N ILE A 60 15.43 6.01 -15.36
CA ILE A 60 16.34 5.79 -16.48
C ILE A 60 15.92 4.53 -17.21
N GLU A 61 15.67 4.69 -18.50
CA GLU A 61 15.20 3.62 -19.35
C GLU A 61 16.32 3.18 -20.30
N ALA A 62 16.91 2.02 -20.04
CA ALA A 62 17.88 1.40 -20.92
C ALA A 62 17.22 0.30 -21.78
N GLU A 63 17.96 -0.26 -22.74
CA GLU A 63 17.44 -1.30 -23.64
C GLU A 63 17.04 -2.58 -22.87
N ARG A 64 17.85 -2.98 -21.89
CA ARG A 64 17.67 -4.25 -21.14
C ARG A 64 17.14 -4.06 -19.73
N HIS A 65 17.24 -2.87 -19.15
CA HIS A 65 16.83 -2.64 -17.76
C HIS A 65 16.28 -1.24 -17.58
N SER A 66 15.45 -1.06 -16.57
CA SER A 66 14.97 0.26 -16.12
C SER A 66 15.39 0.48 -14.67
N HIS A 67 15.89 1.68 -14.38
CA HIS A 67 16.17 2.15 -13.02
C HIS A 67 15.07 3.12 -12.62
N VAL A 68 14.50 2.91 -11.43
CA VAL A 68 13.46 3.75 -10.85
C VAL A 68 13.99 4.32 -9.55
N PHE A 69 13.98 5.64 -9.44
CA PHE A 69 14.56 6.38 -8.34
C PHE A 69 13.45 7.04 -7.52
N TYR A 70 13.58 6.93 -6.21
CA TYR A 70 12.68 7.59 -5.25
C TYR A 70 13.50 8.14 -4.08
N GLU A 71 13.49 9.46 -3.94
CA GLU A 71 13.99 10.13 -2.72
C GLU A 71 12.96 9.92 -1.62
N ALA A 72 13.27 9.02 -0.68
CA ALA A 72 12.38 8.66 0.41
C ALA A 72 12.39 9.72 1.51
N GLU A 73 13.60 10.17 1.86
CA GLU A 73 13.88 11.29 2.75
C GLU A 73 15.05 12.07 2.14
N SER A 74 15.31 13.31 2.58
CA SER A 74 16.42 14.09 2.00
C SER A 74 17.74 13.31 2.14
N ASP A 75 18.42 13.15 0.99
CA ASP A 75 19.65 12.38 0.81
C ASP A 75 19.54 10.86 0.99
N ILE A 76 18.36 10.32 1.32
CA ILE A 76 18.11 8.88 1.41
C ILE A 76 17.30 8.42 0.21
N TRP A 77 17.92 7.58 -0.61
CA TRP A 77 17.39 7.14 -1.89
C TRP A 77 17.03 5.67 -1.86
N MET A 78 15.87 5.35 -2.43
CA MET A 78 15.46 4.00 -2.77
C MET A 78 15.52 3.85 -4.29
N VAL A 79 16.20 2.82 -4.77
CA VAL A 79 16.36 2.55 -6.21
C VAL A 79 15.99 1.12 -6.53
N MET A 80 15.14 0.95 -7.54
CA MET A 80 14.72 -0.34 -8.06
C MET A 80 15.21 -0.52 -9.50
N VAL A 81 15.91 -1.63 -9.76
CA VAL A 81 16.39 -2.02 -11.10
C VAL A 81 15.62 -3.23 -11.57
N VAL A 82 14.88 -3.08 -12.68
CA VAL A 82 14.03 -4.12 -13.27
C VAL A 82 14.55 -4.51 -14.65
N ASP A 83 14.65 -5.80 -14.92
CA ASP A 83 15.05 -6.35 -16.22
C ASP A 83 13.85 -6.35 -17.18
N LYS A 84 14.05 -5.85 -18.40
CA LYS A 84 13.05 -5.83 -19.48
C LYS A 84 13.10 -7.14 -20.24
N SER A 85 12.38 -8.15 -19.74
CA SER A 85 12.28 -9.43 -20.45
C SER A 85 11.47 -9.30 -21.77
N LYS A 86 11.80 -10.12 -22.78
CA LYS A 86 11.12 -10.11 -24.10
C LYS A 86 9.64 -10.51 -24.05
N GLU A 87 9.20 -11.21 -23.00
CA GLU A 87 7.82 -11.69 -22.81
C GLU A 87 6.95 -10.68 -22.02
N SER A 88 7.57 -9.85 -21.19
CA SER A 88 6.89 -8.77 -20.45
C SER A 88 6.95 -7.45 -21.24
N LYS A 89 6.34 -7.42 -22.43
CA LYS A 89 5.92 -6.15 -23.06
C LYS A 89 4.73 -5.50 -22.35
N ALA A 90 4.25 -6.09 -21.26
CA ALA A 90 3.47 -5.35 -20.27
C ALA A 90 4.47 -4.38 -19.62
N ALA A 91 4.47 -3.15 -20.13
CA ALA A 91 5.14 -2.03 -19.51
C ALA A 91 4.82 -2.06 -18.02
N CYS A 92 5.79 -2.49 -17.22
CA CYS A 92 5.71 -2.28 -15.79
C CYS A 92 5.82 -0.78 -15.65
N GLN A 93 4.66 -0.13 -15.55
CA GLN A 93 4.54 1.31 -15.54
C GLN A 93 5.53 1.83 -14.51
N VAL A 94 6.50 2.62 -14.95
CA VAL A 94 7.57 3.05 -14.04
C VAL A 94 7.00 3.81 -12.83
N ASP A 95 5.89 4.52 -13.03
CA ASP A 95 5.13 5.14 -11.95
C ASP A 95 4.59 4.12 -10.94
N ALA A 96 4.15 2.93 -11.38
CA ALA A 96 3.70 1.86 -10.49
C ALA A 96 4.85 1.29 -9.66
N LEU A 97 6.04 1.10 -10.25
CA LEU A 97 7.25 0.70 -9.52
C LEU A 97 7.64 1.74 -8.47
N ARG A 98 7.56 3.02 -8.82
CA ARG A 98 7.79 4.11 -7.87
C ARG A 98 6.74 4.14 -6.76
N LYS A 99 5.48 3.83 -7.06
CA LYS A 99 4.41 3.68 -6.05
C LYS A 99 4.72 2.53 -5.08
N VAL A 100 5.29 1.42 -5.54
CA VAL A 100 5.77 0.34 -4.66
C VAL A 100 6.86 0.84 -3.72
N LEU A 101 7.86 1.59 -4.23
CA LEU A 101 8.90 2.18 -3.37
C LEU A 101 8.30 3.11 -2.31
N LYS A 102 7.36 3.97 -2.71
CA LYS A 102 6.62 4.86 -1.80
C LYS A 102 5.84 4.08 -0.75
N GLU A 103 5.13 3.02 -1.15
CA GLU A 103 4.34 2.17 -0.25
C GLU A 103 5.23 1.50 0.80
N VAL A 104 6.37 0.91 0.38
CA VAL A 104 7.34 0.29 1.31
C VAL A 104 7.88 1.30 2.30
N HIS A 105 8.28 2.48 1.80
CA HIS A 105 8.75 3.57 2.67
C HIS A 105 7.66 4.00 3.66
N SER A 106 6.44 4.23 3.18
CA SER A 106 5.33 4.69 4.02
C SER A 106 4.98 3.69 5.12
N LEU A 107 4.96 2.39 4.80
CA LEU A 107 4.76 1.33 5.78
C LEU A 107 5.92 1.22 6.77
N PHE A 108 7.17 1.44 6.31
CA PHE A 108 8.32 1.44 7.21
C PHE A 108 8.21 2.56 8.24
N VAL A 109 7.92 3.79 7.77
CA VAL A 109 7.72 4.97 8.62
C VAL A 109 6.59 4.76 9.61
N LEU A 110 5.49 4.14 9.18
CA LEU A 110 4.33 3.83 10.03
C LEU A 110 4.72 3.05 11.30
N PHE A 111 5.69 2.14 11.24
CA PHE A 111 6.07 1.31 12.41
C PHE A 111 7.36 1.73 13.11
N HIS A 112 8.31 2.30 12.38
CA HIS A 112 9.66 2.58 12.89
C HIS A 112 9.96 4.09 13.03
N GLY A 113 9.10 4.95 12.46
CA GLY A 113 9.40 6.38 12.29
C GLY A 113 10.34 6.63 11.10
N THR A 114 10.81 7.87 10.96
CA THR A 114 11.71 8.25 9.86
C THR A 114 13.05 7.53 9.95
N MET A 115 13.59 7.12 8.80
CA MET A 115 14.93 6.56 8.64
C MET A 115 15.99 7.51 9.19
N ARG A 116 15.82 8.82 8.99
CA ARG A 116 16.68 9.86 9.56
C ARG A 116 16.70 9.84 11.08
N SER A 117 15.55 9.77 11.75
CA SER A 117 15.50 9.70 13.22
C SER A 117 16.24 8.47 13.75
N MET A 118 16.21 7.35 13.02
CA MET A 118 16.97 6.15 13.39
C MET A 118 18.48 6.32 13.18
N LEU A 119 18.89 6.95 12.08
CA LEU A 119 20.29 7.25 11.78
C LEU A 119 20.91 8.26 12.76
N GLU A 120 20.12 9.22 13.26
CA GLU A 120 20.55 10.18 14.29
C GLU A 120 20.77 9.51 15.65
N LYS A 121 19.98 8.47 15.98
CA LYS A 121 20.17 7.69 17.20
C LYS A 121 21.42 6.82 17.16
N GLU A 122 21.74 6.26 15.99
CA GLU A 122 22.93 5.44 15.81
C GLU A 122 23.63 5.74 14.47
N THR A 123 24.74 6.46 14.55
CA THR A 123 25.51 6.90 13.38
C THR A 123 26.18 5.77 12.60
N SER A 124 26.34 4.58 13.20
CA SER A 124 26.90 3.38 12.57
C SER A 124 25.99 2.81 11.46
N GLY A 125 24.69 3.14 11.51
CA GLY A 125 23.67 2.57 10.63
C GLY A 125 23.38 1.09 10.88
N GLY A 126 23.89 0.50 11.97
CA GLY A 126 23.63 -0.88 12.35
C GLY A 126 22.15 -1.12 12.65
N LEU A 127 21.54 -0.26 13.47
CA LEU A 127 20.12 -0.31 13.83
C LEU A 127 19.21 -0.22 12.62
N ILE A 128 19.39 0.77 11.74
CA ILE A 128 18.50 0.89 10.57
C ILE A 128 18.61 -0.33 9.65
N ARG A 129 19.83 -0.88 9.45
CA ARG A 129 20.01 -2.13 8.67
C ARG A 129 19.27 -3.28 9.34
N SER A 130 19.39 -3.45 10.65
CA SER A 130 18.74 -4.55 11.38
C SER A 130 17.21 -4.51 11.28
N HIS A 131 16.61 -3.33 11.11
CA HIS A 131 15.17 -3.15 10.87
C HIS A 131 14.78 -3.25 9.38
N LEU A 132 15.54 -2.64 8.46
CA LEU A 132 15.21 -2.62 7.03
C LEU A 132 15.27 -4.01 6.39
N TYR A 133 16.29 -4.80 6.71
CA TYR A 133 16.47 -6.13 6.11
C TYR A 133 15.28 -7.07 6.34
N PRO A 134 14.87 -7.36 7.59
CA PRO A 134 13.71 -8.21 7.82
C PRO A 134 12.42 -7.57 7.30
N PHE A 135 12.23 -6.26 7.47
CA PHE A 135 11.01 -5.57 7.05
C PHE A 135 10.76 -5.67 5.54
N ILE A 136 11.76 -5.32 4.72
CA ILE A 136 11.64 -5.34 3.27
C ILE A 136 11.62 -6.78 2.76
N THR A 137 12.35 -7.70 3.39
CA THR A 137 12.30 -9.12 3.02
C THR A 137 10.90 -9.70 3.26
N ASP A 138 10.28 -9.40 4.41
CA ASP A 138 8.91 -9.81 4.72
C ASP A 138 7.93 -9.20 3.70
N TYR A 139 8.10 -7.93 3.34
CA TYR A 139 7.30 -7.28 2.29
C TYR A 139 7.49 -7.93 0.91
N LEU A 140 8.73 -8.21 0.51
CA LEU A 140 9.03 -8.82 -0.79
C LEU A 140 8.54 -10.27 -0.86
N SER A 141 8.47 -10.98 0.26
CA SER A 141 8.00 -12.37 0.31
C SER A 141 6.55 -12.52 -0.18
N ASP A 142 5.71 -11.50 0.00
CA ASP A 142 4.36 -11.42 -0.57
C ASP A 142 4.34 -11.47 -2.10
N PHE A 143 5.43 -11.09 -2.77
CA PHE A 143 5.53 -10.99 -4.22
C PHE A 143 6.39 -12.07 -4.87
N LEU A 144 6.95 -12.97 -4.06
CA LEU A 144 7.81 -14.06 -4.53
C LEU A 144 6.96 -15.30 -4.84
N THR A 145 6.77 -15.60 -6.12
CA THR A 145 6.27 -16.90 -6.57
C THR A 145 7.46 -17.77 -6.99
N GLY A 146 7.98 -18.58 -6.07
CA GLY A 146 9.23 -19.33 -6.27
C GLY A 146 10.46 -18.43 -6.26
N ARG A 147 11.28 -18.44 -7.32
CA ARG A 147 12.48 -17.57 -7.47
C ARG A 147 12.23 -16.30 -8.29
N LYS A 148 11.01 -16.09 -8.80
CA LYS A 148 10.67 -14.92 -9.61
C LYS A 148 9.76 -14.00 -8.81
N LEU A 149 10.18 -12.75 -8.70
CA LEU A 149 9.33 -11.68 -8.19
C LEU A 149 8.34 -11.30 -9.28
N GLN A 150 7.05 -11.50 -9.01
CA GLN A 150 5.98 -10.99 -9.88
C GLN A 150 5.46 -9.71 -9.24
N LEU A 151 5.99 -8.57 -9.70
CA LEU A 151 5.38 -7.29 -9.41
C LEU A 151 3.98 -7.29 -10.07
N PRO A 152 2.95 -6.79 -9.38
CA PRO A 152 1.60 -6.79 -9.94
C PRO A 152 1.58 -6.03 -11.25
N SER A 153 0.99 -6.68 -12.25
CA SER A 153 0.72 -6.10 -13.54
C SER A 153 -0.76 -5.70 -13.62
N PHE A 154 -1.07 -4.63 -14.35
CA PHE A 154 -2.45 -4.22 -14.60
C PHE A 154 -3.25 -5.21 -15.46
N HIS A 155 -2.62 -6.30 -15.91
CA HIS A 155 -3.29 -7.33 -16.69
C HIS A 155 -4.36 -8.07 -15.87
N ASP A 156 -4.23 -8.07 -14.54
CA ASP A 156 -5.06 -8.89 -13.66
C ASP A 156 -6.14 -8.07 -12.94
N CYS A 157 -6.00 -6.74 -12.89
CA CYS A 157 -6.95 -5.85 -12.20
C CYS A 157 -6.97 -4.43 -12.77
N LEU A 158 -8.14 -3.80 -12.74
CA LEU A 158 -8.29 -2.37 -13.04
C LEU A 158 -7.86 -1.47 -11.88
N MET A 159 -7.64 -2.02 -10.68
CA MET A 159 -7.21 -1.28 -9.50
C MET A 159 -5.78 -0.79 -9.62
N GLU A 160 -5.54 0.39 -9.04
CA GLU A 160 -4.22 0.95 -8.91
C GLU A 160 -3.70 0.78 -7.47
N ARG A 161 -2.42 0.43 -7.34
CA ARG A 161 -1.75 0.39 -6.02
C ARG A 161 -1.73 1.77 -5.38
N GLY A 162 -1.94 1.79 -4.07
CA GLY A 162 -2.05 3.04 -3.30
C GLY A 162 -3.37 3.77 -3.51
N THR A 163 -4.39 3.11 -4.08
CA THR A 163 -5.77 3.59 -4.02
C THR A 163 -6.57 2.85 -2.97
N VAL A 164 -7.46 3.56 -2.29
CA VAL A 164 -8.30 3.00 -1.24
C VAL A 164 -9.69 2.73 -1.79
N GLN A 165 -10.13 1.49 -1.74
CA GLN A 165 -11.45 1.15 -2.24
C GLN A 165 -12.51 1.49 -1.21
N MET A 166 -13.32 2.52 -1.50
CA MET A 166 -14.38 2.95 -0.60
C MET A 166 -15.73 2.28 -0.94
N LEU A 167 -16.41 1.82 0.09
CA LEU A 167 -17.76 1.27 0.05
C LEU A 167 -18.78 2.39 -0.15
N THR A 168 -19.63 2.28 -1.17
CA THR A 168 -20.78 3.18 -1.26
C THR A 168 -21.85 2.75 -0.29
N VAL A 169 -22.06 3.54 0.76
CA VAL A 169 -23.09 3.29 1.77
C VAL A 169 -24.37 4.04 1.43
N GLY A 170 -25.52 3.40 1.68
CA GLY A 170 -26.81 4.08 1.67
C GLY A 170 -26.87 5.17 2.73
N ARG A 171 -27.77 6.15 2.57
CA ARG A 171 -27.86 7.32 3.45
C ARG A 171 -28.03 6.94 4.93
N GLU A 172 -28.85 5.93 5.20
CA GLU A 172 -29.14 5.45 6.55
C GLU A 172 -27.91 4.79 7.17
N ALA A 173 -27.20 3.95 6.41
CA ALA A 173 -25.95 3.32 6.87
C ALA A 173 -24.84 4.36 7.09
N ALA A 174 -24.76 5.38 6.22
CA ALA A 174 -23.79 6.47 6.36
C ALA A 174 -23.98 7.24 7.68
N ILE A 175 -25.22 7.55 8.06
CA ILE A 175 -25.52 8.25 9.33
C ILE A 175 -25.11 7.40 10.53
N GLU A 176 -25.40 6.10 10.51
CA GLU A 176 -25.00 5.20 11.60
C GLU A 176 -23.47 5.08 11.72
N VAL A 177 -22.76 4.99 10.59
CA VAL A 177 -21.29 4.97 10.57
C VAL A 177 -20.73 6.28 11.15
N GLN A 178 -21.25 7.44 10.74
CA GLN A 178 -20.82 8.73 11.26
C GLN A 178 -21.11 8.86 12.77
N SER A 179 -22.24 8.35 13.24
CA SER A 179 -22.56 8.31 14.66
C SER A 179 -21.58 7.43 15.44
N LEU A 180 -21.19 6.28 14.89
CA LEU A 180 -20.17 5.41 15.47
C LEU A 180 -18.80 6.11 15.53
N VAL A 181 -18.36 6.71 14.43
CA VAL A 181 -17.09 7.46 14.35
C VAL A 181 -17.02 8.53 15.43
N LYS A 182 -18.10 9.29 15.64
CA LYS A 182 -18.13 10.33 16.67
C LYS A 182 -17.95 9.76 18.10
N VAL A 183 -18.50 8.59 18.38
CA VAL A 183 -18.31 7.93 19.68
C VAL A 183 -16.86 7.45 19.83
N LEU A 184 -16.28 6.89 18.77
CA LEU A 184 -14.89 6.43 18.75
C LEU A 184 -13.89 7.59 18.96
N GLU A 185 -14.12 8.74 18.33
CA GLU A 185 -13.28 9.93 18.51
C GLU A 185 -13.22 10.40 19.97
N CYS A 186 -14.34 10.29 20.70
CA CYS A 186 -14.46 10.73 22.09
C CYS A 186 -13.97 9.70 23.13
N SER A 187 -13.44 8.55 22.68
CA SER A 187 -13.17 7.40 23.57
C SER A 187 -11.92 7.57 24.45
N ALA A 188 -10.96 8.44 24.09
CA ALA A 188 -9.74 8.67 24.87
C ALA A 188 -9.76 9.98 25.68
N GLY A 189 -10.94 10.43 26.10
CA GLY A 189 -11.09 11.59 26.99
C GLY A 189 -10.76 12.92 26.30
N THR A 190 -9.59 13.49 26.58
CA THR A 190 -9.22 14.88 26.20
C THR A 190 -8.65 15.01 24.78
N THR A 191 -8.12 13.94 24.21
CA THR A 191 -7.53 13.95 22.86
C THR A 191 -8.39 13.12 21.91
N SER A 192 -8.60 13.62 20.70
CA SER A 192 -9.39 12.93 19.68
C SER A 192 -8.64 11.69 19.20
N CYS A 193 -9.32 10.54 19.23
CA CYS A 193 -8.82 9.34 18.57
C CYS A 193 -9.08 9.41 17.07
N TYR A 194 -8.24 8.75 16.28
CA TYR A 194 -8.52 8.53 14.87
C TYR A 194 -9.11 7.15 14.65
N SER A 195 -10.00 7.03 13.66
CA SER A 195 -10.65 5.76 13.34
C SER A 195 -10.66 5.47 11.85
N LEU A 196 -10.48 4.20 11.51
CA LEU A 196 -10.62 3.64 10.17
C LEU A 196 -11.61 2.48 10.26
N VAL A 197 -12.74 2.59 9.55
CA VAL A 197 -13.81 1.59 9.57
C VAL A 197 -13.82 0.85 8.24
N LEU A 198 -13.64 -0.46 8.28
CA LEU A 198 -13.60 -1.36 7.13
C LEU A 198 -14.75 -2.38 7.20
N PHE A 199 -15.33 -2.70 6.05
CA PHE A 199 -16.31 -3.77 5.92
C PHE A 199 -15.95 -4.63 4.70
N GLN A 200 -15.73 -5.94 4.91
CA GLN A 200 -15.28 -6.85 3.84
C GLN A 200 -14.04 -6.31 3.09
N ASP A 201 -13.07 -5.78 3.84
CA ASP A 201 -11.82 -5.18 3.34
C ASP A 201 -12.00 -3.89 2.51
N LEU A 202 -13.20 -3.31 2.50
CA LEU A 202 -13.50 -2.03 1.85
C LEU A 202 -13.60 -0.92 2.89
N LEU A 203 -13.06 0.24 2.56
CA LEU A 203 -13.11 1.42 3.42
C LEU A 203 -14.54 1.95 3.48
N VAL A 204 -15.09 2.13 4.69
CA VAL A 204 -16.39 2.75 4.90
C VAL A 204 -16.24 4.20 5.34
N SER A 205 -15.33 4.45 6.29
CA SER A 205 -15.05 5.80 6.82
C SER A 205 -13.64 5.87 7.36
N THR A 206 -13.03 7.05 7.23
CA THR A 206 -11.72 7.39 7.82
C THR A 206 -11.81 8.78 8.44
N THR A 207 -11.08 9.00 9.54
CA THR A 207 -10.83 10.33 10.11
C THR A 207 -9.37 10.76 9.96
N LEU A 208 -8.56 9.96 9.27
CA LEU A 208 -7.14 10.17 9.05
C LEU A 208 -6.88 11.01 7.80
N SER A 209 -5.66 11.53 7.68
CA SER A 209 -5.18 12.13 6.44
C SER A 209 -5.20 11.11 5.29
N PRO A 210 -5.24 11.52 4.01
CA PRO A 210 -5.21 10.60 2.88
C PRO A 210 -3.99 9.67 2.86
N ASP A 211 -2.78 10.20 3.14
CA ASP A 211 -1.54 9.41 3.10
C ASP A 211 -1.47 8.39 4.25
N ASP A 212 -1.90 8.77 5.46
CA ASP A 212 -1.99 7.86 6.59
C ASP A 212 -3.09 6.81 6.38
N THR A 213 -4.23 7.21 5.78
CA THR A 213 -5.33 6.31 5.42
C THR A 213 -4.84 5.24 4.44
N ILE A 214 -4.10 5.61 3.39
CA ILE A 214 -3.56 4.65 2.42
C ILE A 214 -2.61 3.67 3.12
N SER A 215 -1.72 4.16 3.97
CA SER A 215 -0.72 3.34 4.66
C SER A 215 -1.38 2.33 5.61
N LEU A 216 -2.32 2.78 6.43
CA LEU A 216 -3.05 1.93 7.37
C LEU A 216 -4.03 0.99 6.67
N PHE A 217 -4.72 1.44 5.62
CA PHE A 217 -5.58 0.58 4.79
C PHE A 217 -4.76 -0.53 4.15
N THR A 218 -3.61 -0.20 3.56
CA THR A 218 -2.69 -1.17 2.96
C THR A 218 -2.22 -2.18 4.00
N TYR A 219 -1.79 -1.74 5.18
CA TYR A 219 -1.41 -2.64 6.26
C TYR A 219 -2.58 -3.53 6.72
N ALA A 220 -3.78 -2.97 6.85
CA ALA A 220 -4.96 -3.70 7.29
C ALA A 220 -5.33 -4.82 6.31
N VAL A 221 -5.33 -4.53 5.01
CA VAL A 221 -5.59 -5.53 3.96
C VAL A 221 -4.47 -6.57 3.90
N LEU A 222 -3.20 -6.16 4.10
CA LEU A 222 -2.08 -7.09 4.09
C LEU A 222 -2.03 -8.02 5.30
N ARG A 223 -2.46 -7.59 6.50
CA ARG A 223 -2.18 -8.29 7.77
C ARG A 223 -3.33 -8.39 8.79
N LEU A 224 -4.32 -7.50 8.79
CA LEU A 224 -5.36 -7.42 9.85
C LEU A 224 -6.74 -7.98 9.47
N THR A 225 -7.00 -8.20 8.19
CA THR A 225 -8.33 -8.52 7.67
C THR A 225 -8.75 -9.99 7.93
N PRO A 226 -10.07 -10.31 7.91
CA PRO A 226 -10.67 -11.51 8.50
C PRO A 226 -10.14 -12.85 7.98
N HIS A 227 -9.47 -12.83 6.82
CA HIS A 227 -8.94 -14.01 6.13
C HIS A 227 -7.64 -14.56 6.74
N ALA A 228 -6.96 -13.78 7.60
CA ALA A 228 -5.88 -14.29 8.45
C ALA A 228 -6.42 -15.11 9.65
N LEU A 229 -7.71 -14.96 9.97
CA LEU A 229 -8.34 -15.50 11.19
C LEU A 229 -9.48 -16.50 10.91
N SER A 230 -10.01 -16.55 9.68
CA SER A 230 -11.02 -17.53 9.24
C SER A 230 -10.86 -17.93 7.77
N SER A 231 -11.09 -19.21 7.45
CA SER A 231 -10.81 -19.85 6.15
C SER A 231 -11.83 -19.50 5.04
N GLY A 232 -12.09 -18.22 4.80
CA GLY A 232 -12.94 -17.72 3.71
C GLY A 232 -12.13 -17.33 2.47
N ALA A 233 -12.70 -17.49 1.28
CA ALA A 233 -12.09 -17.19 -0.01
C ALA A 233 -11.75 -15.69 -0.17
N THR A 234 -10.62 -15.42 -0.83
CA THR A 234 -9.97 -14.12 -1.02
C THR A 234 -10.72 -13.17 -1.96
N SER A 235 -11.08 -11.96 -1.53
CA SER A 235 -11.43 -10.85 -2.44
C SER A 235 -10.21 -10.15 -3.05
N TRP A 236 -9.03 -10.28 -2.44
CA TRP A 236 -7.74 -9.72 -2.92
C TRP A 236 -6.86 -10.77 -3.64
N SER A 237 -7.47 -11.76 -4.27
CA SER A 237 -6.79 -12.83 -5.01
C SER A 237 -5.78 -12.36 -6.07
N TYR A 238 -5.79 -11.10 -6.51
CA TYR A 238 -4.78 -10.62 -7.45
C TYR A 238 -3.39 -10.39 -6.81
N LEU A 239 -3.30 -10.22 -5.48
CA LEU A 239 -2.00 -10.14 -4.79
C LEU A 239 -1.36 -11.53 -4.63
N GLN A 240 -2.15 -12.61 -4.61
CA GLN A 240 -1.69 -13.95 -4.21
C GLN A 240 -1.96 -15.06 -5.24
N ARG A 241 -2.78 -14.85 -6.27
CA ARG A 241 -3.27 -15.94 -7.14
C ARG A 241 -2.79 -15.78 -8.58
N THR A 242 -1.62 -16.34 -8.87
CA THR A 242 -1.23 -16.72 -10.23
C THR A 242 -0.77 -18.19 -10.25
N ASN A 243 -1.66 -19.06 -10.76
CA ASN A 243 -1.51 -20.48 -11.11
C ASN A 243 -1.04 -21.50 -10.06
N ALA A 244 -1.99 -21.99 -9.26
CA ALA A 244 -1.95 -23.35 -8.72
C ALA A 244 -3.14 -24.15 -9.27
N GLY A 245 -3.02 -24.60 -10.53
CA GLY A 245 -3.88 -25.63 -11.09
C GLY A 245 -3.31 -27.00 -10.77
N SER A 246 -3.65 -27.56 -9.60
CA SER A 246 -3.81 -29.00 -9.38
C SER A 246 -4.33 -29.25 -7.96
N GLN A 247 -5.53 -29.82 -7.86
CA GLN A 247 -6.11 -30.28 -6.61
C GLN A 247 -5.32 -31.48 -6.07
N VAL A 248 -4.72 -31.36 -4.89
CA VAL A 248 -4.52 -32.47 -3.94
C VAL A 248 -4.56 -31.89 -2.53
N PRO A 249 -5.35 -32.44 -1.58
CA PRO A 249 -5.34 -31.98 -0.20
C PRO A 249 -4.06 -32.51 0.48
N ALA A 250 -3.09 -31.64 0.74
CA ALA A 250 -1.88 -32.01 1.46
C ALA A 250 -2.10 -31.89 2.97
N LEU A 251 -2.21 -33.06 3.59
CA LEU A 251 -2.17 -33.33 5.02
C LEU A 251 -0.91 -32.68 5.64
N SER A 252 -1.09 -32.12 6.84
CA SER A 252 -0.06 -31.59 7.72
C SER A 252 1.12 -32.56 7.89
N THR A 253 2.34 -32.14 7.59
CA THR A 253 3.55 -32.74 8.13
C THR A 253 4.56 -31.65 8.45
N ILE A 254 4.89 -31.56 9.73
CA ILE A 254 5.91 -30.70 10.33
C ILE A 254 7.27 -31.12 9.78
N THR A 255 7.95 -30.24 9.05
CA THR A 255 9.39 -30.36 8.80
C THR A 255 10.04 -28.98 8.90
N ASN A 256 10.79 -28.79 9.98
CA ASN A 256 11.73 -27.70 10.15
C ASN A 256 12.75 -27.70 9.01
N SER A 257 12.75 -26.68 8.16
CA SER A 257 13.90 -26.32 7.33
C SER A 257 14.47 -25.01 7.86
N GLY A 258 15.54 -25.10 8.66
CA GLY A 258 16.24 -23.95 9.20
C GLY A 258 16.80 -23.06 8.09
N SER A 259 16.52 -21.76 8.20
CA SER A 259 17.12 -20.71 7.38
C SER A 259 18.58 -20.51 7.79
N VAL A 260 19.50 -21.02 6.98
CA VAL A 260 20.97 -20.86 7.12
C VAL A 260 21.42 -19.49 6.59
N SER A 261 20.79 -18.41 7.07
CA SER A 261 21.11 -17.04 6.61
C SER A 261 21.49 -16.07 7.73
N ASP A 262 21.33 -16.44 9.00
CA ASP A 262 21.51 -15.54 10.14
C ASP A 262 22.98 -15.36 10.60
N ASN A 263 23.96 -15.95 9.92
CA ASN A 263 25.33 -16.05 10.45
C ASN A 263 26.42 -15.25 9.71
N ILE A 264 26.11 -14.49 8.65
CA ILE A 264 27.17 -13.87 7.82
C ILE A 264 27.49 -12.41 8.20
N TYR A 265 26.60 -11.69 8.89
CA TYR A 265 26.86 -10.29 9.31
C TYR A 265 27.31 -10.14 10.77
N ARG A 266 27.48 -11.25 11.49
CA ARG A 266 27.81 -11.25 12.92
C ARG A 266 29.27 -11.66 13.17
N SER A 267 30.24 -11.10 12.44
CA SER A 267 31.64 -11.21 12.85
C SER A 267 32.54 -10.16 12.20
N ARG A 268 32.78 -9.05 12.90
CA ARG A 268 34.11 -8.66 13.41
C ARG A 268 33.96 -7.34 14.17
N ASP A 269 34.62 -7.29 15.31
CA ASP A 269 34.82 -6.13 16.20
C ASP A 269 33.67 -5.79 17.17
N ALA A 270 33.70 -6.42 18.35
CA ALA A 270 33.87 -5.73 19.64
C ALA A 270 33.59 -6.67 20.82
N SER A 271 34.47 -6.60 21.80
CA SER A 271 34.47 -7.27 23.08
C SER A 271 33.24 -6.97 23.94
N LEU A 272 32.79 -8.00 24.69
CA LEU A 272 32.12 -7.97 25.99
C LEU A 272 31.53 -6.61 26.43
N ASP A 273 30.25 -6.40 26.15
CA ASP A 273 29.36 -5.70 27.09
C ASP A 273 27.89 -6.15 26.88
N GLN A 274 27.41 -6.81 27.93
CA GLN A 274 26.04 -6.92 28.43
C GLN A 274 24.85 -6.90 27.45
N GLU A 275 24.26 -8.08 27.30
CA GLU A 275 22.95 -8.41 26.73
C GLU A 275 21.86 -7.33 26.92
N ASN A 276 21.48 -6.68 25.82
CA ASN A 276 20.11 -6.27 25.57
C ASN A 276 19.73 -6.83 24.19
N ASN A 277 19.21 -8.05 24.18
CA ASN A 277 18.68 -8.70 22.98
C ASN A 277 17.38 -7.99 22.56
N CYS A 278 17.48 -6.80 21.96
CA CYS A 278 16.34 -6.11 21.35
C CYS A 278 15.88 -6.95 20.15
N GLN A 279 14.94 -7.86 20.38
CA GLN A 279 14.30 -8.62 19.32
C GLN A 279 13.69 -7.64 18.31
N VAL A 280 14.21 -7.65 17.09
CA VAL A 280 13.73 -6.77 16.02
C VAL A 280 12.27 -7.11 15.74
N LYS A 281 11.38 -6.15 15.98
CA LYS A 281 9.94 -6.27 15.72
C LYS A 281 9.73 -6.41 14.22
N ARG A 282 8.91 -7.39 13.79
CA ARG A 282 8.60 -7.66 12.38
C ARG A 282 7.10 -7.50 12.10
N PRO A 283 6.61 -6.26 11.88
CA PRO A 283 5.18 -5.97 11.72
C PRO A 283 4.54 -6.67 10.51
N LEU A 284 5.33 -6.94 9.47
CA LEU A 284 4.85 -7.56 8.23
C LEU A 284 4.92 -9.10 8.25
N HIS A 285 5.19 -9.74 9.38
CA HIS A 285 5.16 -11.19 9.45
C HIS A 285 3.73 -11.74 9.36
N HIS A 286 3.52 -12.79 8.55
CA HIS A 286 2.20 -13.40 8.36
C HIS A 286 1.68 -14.12 9.60
N ASN A 287 0.35 -14.14 9.75
CA ASN A 287 -0.41 -14.99 10.69
C ASN A 287 -0.02 -14.84 12.17
N ARG A 288 0.42 -13.64 12.55
CA ARG A 288 0.80 -13.30 13.94
C ARG A 288 -0.29 -12.55 14.71
N TRP A 289 -1.36 -12.18 14.02
CA TRP A 289 -2.54 -11.56 14.63
C TRP A 289 -3.52 -12.66 15.01
N PHE A 290 -4.15 -12.51 16.17
CA PHE A 290 -5.21 -13.40 16.65
C PHE A 290 -6.29 -12.59 17.37
N ARG A 291 -7.50 -13.13 17.43
CA ARG A 291 -8.64 -12.47 18.09
C ARG A 291 -8.58 -12.69 19.60
N GLY A 292 -8.55 -11.61 20.36
CA GLY A 292 -8.68 -11.60 21.82
C GLY A 292 -10.11 -11.85 22.29
N ASN A 293 -10.26 -12.16 23.58
CA ASN A 293 -11.55 -12.45 24.21
C ASN A 293 -12.50 -11.23 24.24
N ASP A 294 -11.94 -10.03 24.17
CA ASP A 294 -12.61 -8.74 24.12
C ASP A 294 -13.02 -8.31 22.69
N GLY A 295 -12.69 -9.12 21.68
CA GLY A 295 -12.94 -8.82 20.27
C GLY A 295 -11.91 -7.91 19.62
N PHE A 296 -10.92 -7.41 20.37
CA PHE A 296 -9.75 -6.74 19.82
C PHE A 296 -8.75 -7.76 19.27
N LEU A 297 -7.96 -7.35 18.29
CA LEU A 297 -6.87 -8.14 17.75
C LEU A 297 -5.62 -7.96 18.60
N ALA A 298 -4.98 -9.07 18.92
CA ALA A 298 -3.74 -9.18 19.66
C ALA A 298 -2.65 -9.75 18.75
N SER A 299 -1.38 -9.47 19.06
CA SER A 299 -0.25 -10.02 18.33
C SER A 299 0.95 -10.30 19.24
N ASP A 300 1.65 -11.39 18.95
CA ASP A 300 2.88 -11.81 19.63
C ASP A 300 4.14 -11.06 19.12
N ILE A 301 4.05 -10.28 18.04
CA ILE A 301 5.19 -9.57 17.43
C ILE A 301 5.83 -8.57 18.40
N TRP A 302 5.03 -7.90 19.20
CA TRP A 302 5.48 -6.84 20.11
C TRP A 302 5.83 -7.34 21.52
N GLY A 303 5.74 -8.65 21.75
CA GLY A 303 5.99 -9.28 23.04
C GLY A 303 4.81 -9.21 24.01
N THR A 304 5.01 -9.78 25.19
CA THR A 304 4.10 -9.71 26.35
C THR A 304 4.68 -8.77 27.40
N ASP A 305 3.83 -7.96 28.03
CA ASP A 305 4.27 -7.05 29.10
C ASP A 305 4.74 -7.84 30.34
N ASN A 306 5.76 -7.35 31.04
CA ASN A 306 6.48 -8.05 32.12
C ASN A 306 5.69 -8.17 33.45
N GLY A 307 4.36 -8.18 33.39
CA GLY A 307 3.49 -8.30 34.56
C GLY A 307 2.07 -8.83 34.26
N SER A 308 1.67 -8.95 32.99
CA SER A 308 0.36 -9.47 32.58
C SER A 308 0.48 -10.35 31.35
N GLN A 309 -0.39 -11.37 31.25
CA GLN A 309 -0.44 -12.29 30.11
C GLN A 309 -1.05 -11.65 28.84
N THR A 310 -0.99 -10.33 28.73
CA THR A 310 -1.55 -9.52 27.63
C THR A 310 -0.46 -9.12 26.66
N SER A 311 -0.71 -9.32 25.36
CA SER A 311 0.17 -8.85 24.30
C SER A 311 0.29 -7.33 24.30
N VAL A 312 1.49 -6.81 24.08
CA VAL A 312 1.75 -5.38 23.92
C VAL A 312 1.06 -4.86 22.66
N THR A 313 0.37 -3.74 22.78
CA THR A 313 -0.32 -3.11 21.65
C THR A 313 0.70 -2.40 20.75
N PRO A 314 0.63 -2.56 19.41
CA PRO A 314 1.54 -1.89 18.50
C PRO A 314 1.47 -0.37 18.61
N ILE A 315 2.63 0.28 18.53
CA ILE A 315 2.74 1.72 18.37
C ILE A 315 3.06 2.01 16.90
N VAL A 316 2.31 2.95 16.32
CA VAL A 316 2.49 3.46 14.96
C VAL A 316 2.74 4.97 14.97
N TYR A 317 3.36 5.47 13.91
CA TYR A 317 3.67 6.88 13.68
C TYR A 317 2.79 7.42 12.56
N LEU A 318 2.14 8.55 12.80
CA LEU A 318 1.45 9.29 11.73
C LEU A 318 2.48 10.08 10.92
N GLN A 319 2.37 10.06 9.59
CA GLN A 319 3.37 10.65 8.70
C GLN A 319 3.38 12.18 8.75
N LEU A 320 2.20 12.80 8.87
CA LEU A 320 2.09 14.26 8.86
C LEU A 320 2.40 14.90 10.22
N THR A 321 2.00 14.26 11.32
CA THR A 321 2.14 14.84 12.66
C THR A 321 3.32 14.27 13.44
N GLU A 322 3.95 13.20 12.96
CA GLU A 322 4.99 12.42 13.64
C GLU A 322 4.56 11.91 15.04
N GLU A 323 3.26 11.94 15.33
CA GLU A 323 2.73 11.53 16.63
C GLU A 323 2.71 10.01 16.76
N ARG A 324 3.01 9.55 17.97
CA ARG A 324 2.94 8.13 18.34
C ARG A 324 1.52 7.77 18.76
N MET A 325 0.99 6.73 18.15
CA MET A 325 -0.38 6.25 18.35
C MET A 325 -0.37 4.75 18.67
N TYR A 326 -1.20 4.31 19.61
CA TYR A 326 -1.51 2.90 19.80
C TYR A 326 -2.48 2.42 18.72
N LEU A 327 -2.16 1.30 18.06
CA LEU A 327 -2.97 0.68 17.02
C LEU A 327 -3.86 -0.41 17.64
N CYS A 328 -5.14 -0.09 17.83
CA CYS A 328 -6.15 -1.00 18.35
C CYS A 328 -7.11 -1.44 17.24
N ALA A 329 -6.96 -2.66 16.74
CA ALA A 329 -7.91 -3.22 15.77
C ALA A 329 -8.98 -4.04 16.50
N TYR A 330 -10.25 -3.77 16.22
CA TYR A 330 -11.42 -4.48 16.71
C TYR A 330 -12.13 -5.18 15.54
N GLN A 331 -12.51 -6.45 15.71
CA GLN A 331 -13.17 -7.20 14.67
C GLN A 331 -14.47 -7.85 15.16
N HIS A 332 -15.55 -7.56 14.44
CA HIS A 332 -16.86 -8.17 14.64
C HIS A 332 -17.47 -8.60 13.29
N LYS A 333 -17.55 -9.92 13.08
CA LYS A 333 -17.99 -10.53 11.80
C LYS A 333 -17.22 -9.92 10.62
N SER A 334 -17.91 -9.21 9.73
CA SER A 334 -17.37 -8.58 8.53
C SER A 334 -16.83 -7.16 8.77
N LEU A 335 -17.09 -6.59 9.95
CA LEU A 335 -16.69 -5.23 10.32
C LEU A 335 -15.33 -5.26 11.04
N THR A 336 -14.38 -4.49 10.55
CA THR A 336 -13.07 -4.26 11.19
C THR A 336 -12.92 -2.78 11.47
N ILE A 337 -12.70 -2.41 12.73
CA ILE A 337 -12.51 -1.02 13.17
C ILE A 337 -11.08 -0.90 13.66
N ILE A 338 -10.32 0.02 13.10
CA ILE A 338 -8.97 0.33 13.57
C ILE A 338 -9.05 1.68 14.27
N LEU A 339 -8.75 1.68 15.56
CA LEU A 339 -8.72 2.85 16.43
C LEU A 339 -7.26 3.20 16.73
N LEU A 340 -6.89 4.46 16.48
CA LEU A 340 -5.61 5.03 16.85
C LEU A 340 -5.78 5.92 18.07
N VAL A 341 -5.09 5.57 19.16
CA VAL A 341 -5.15 6.32 20.42
C VAL A 341 -3.79 6.99 20.67
N PRO A 342 -3.72 8.31 20.90
CA PRO A 342 -2.46 9.00 21.15
C PRO A 342 -1.73 8.41 22.36
N VAL A 343 -0.43 8.15 22.23
CA VAL A 343 0.37 7.62 23.37
C VAL A 343 0.44 8.64 24.50
N SER A 344 0.43 9.93 24.18
CA SER A 344 0.47 11.04 25.14
C SER A 344 -0.76 11.14 26.05
N SER A 345 -1.90 10.56 25.64
CA SER A 345 -3.13 10.64 26.43
C SER A 345 -3.25 9.54 27.49
N ILE A 346 -2.36 8.54 27.45
CA ILE A 346 -2.44 7.37 28.32
C ILE A 346 -1.35 7.44 29.41
N LEU A 347 -1.78 7.73 30.64
CA LEU A 347 -0.87 7.91 31.79
C LEU A 347 -0.21 6.61 32.30
N ASN A 348 -0.83 5.44 32.05
CA ASN A 348 -0.41 4.14 32.61
C ASN A 348 -0.11 3.06 31.53
N GLY A 349 0.33 3.46 30.33
CA GLY A 349 0.67 2.51 29.26
C GLY A 349 -0.46 1.53 28.93
N GLU A 350 -0.17 0.22 28.91
CA GLU A 350 -1.16 -0.83 28.57
C GLU A 350 -2.36 -0.88 29.53
N GLN A 351 -2.18 -0.59 30.82
CA GLN A 351 -3.29 -0.58 31.79
C GLN A 351 -4.30 0.53 31.48
N GLY A 352 -3.79 1.73 31.14
CA GLY A 352 -4.63 2.83 30.71
C GLY A 352 -5.31 2.55 29.38
N LEU A 353 -4.61 1.86 28.47
CA LEU A 353 -5.18 1.43 27.20
C LEU A 353 -6.31 0.39 27.37
N SER A 354 -6.17 -0.54 28.32
CA SER A 354 -7.23 -1.51 28.63
C SER A 354 -8.51 -0.80 29.11
N LEU A 355 -8.40 0.29 29.87
CA LEU A 355 -9.55 1.10 30.27
C LEU A 355 -10.22 1.77 29.07
N VAL A 356 -9.44 2.31 28.12
CA VAL A 356 -9.98 2.88 26.88
C VAL A 356 -10.67 1.80 26.04
N LYS A 357 -10.07 0.62 25.88
CA LYS A 357 -10.70 -0.53 25.19
C LYS A 357 -12.03 -0.90 25.84
N GLN A 358 -12.10 -0.94 27.17
CA GLN A 358 -13.35 -1.22 27.89
C GLN A 358 -14.40 -0.11 27.68
N GLN A 359 -14.01 1.17 27.77
CA GLN A 359 -14.92 2.30 27.51
C GLN A 359 -15.47 2.29 26.08
N VAL A 360 -14.65 1.92 25.09
CA VAL A 360 -15.08 1.74 23.70
C VAL A 360 -16.13 0.64 23.61
N LEU A 361 -15.92 -0.50 24.27
CA LEU A 361 -16.89 -1.59 24.27
C LEU A 361 -18.21 -1.20 24.95
N GLU A 362 -18.15 -0.51 26.08
CA GLU A 362 -19.35 -0.06 26.81
C GLU A 362 -20.17 0.96 26.00
N ASN A 363 -19.50 1.92 25.34
CA ASN A 363 -20.18 3.02 24.66
C ASN A 363 -20.53 2.74 23.19
N ALA A 364 -19.72 1.93 22.49
CA ALA A 364 -19.82 1.74 21.05
C ALA A 364 -20.34 0.36 20.63
N SER A 365 -20.36 -0.66 21.49
CA SER A 365 -20.72 -2.03 21.10
C SER A 365 -22.07 -2.14 20.40
N LEU A 366 -23.13 -1.51 20.94
CA LEU A 366 -24.45 -1.51 20.31
C LEU A 366 -24.43 -0.83 18.93
N LYS A 367 -23.69 0.27 18.78
CA LYS A 367 -23.54 0.96 17.49
C LYS A 367 -22.74 0.14 16.49
N MET A 368 -21.69 -0.55 16.93
CA MET A 368 -20.91 -1.47 16.08
C MET A 368 -21.78 -2.60 15.53
N LEU A 369 -22.65 -3.18 16.36
CA LEU A 369 -23.62 -4.20 15.93
C LEU A 369 -24.63 -3.64 14.92
N MET A 370 -25.18 -2.45 15.17
CA MET A 370 -26.12 -1.81 14.25
C MET A 370 -25.48 -1.48 12.89
N VAL A 371 -24.26 -0.96 12.90
CA VAL A 371 -23.49 -0.67 11.67
C VAL A 371 -23.25 -1.96 10.90
N GLU A 372 -22.80 -3.05 11.55
CA GLU A 372 -22.62 -4.34 10.90
C GLU A 372 -23.92 -4.85 10.28
N GLU A 373 -25.04 -4.82 11.01
CA GLU A 373 -26.32 -5.29 10.52
C GLU A 373 -26.81 -4.47 9.31
N LYS A 374 -26.68 -3.14 9.36
CA LYS A 374 -27.10 -2.23 8.28
C LYS A 374 -26.24 -2.41 7.03
N LEU A 375 -24.91 -2.54 7.20
CA LEU A 375 -23.99 -2.80 6.09
C LEU A 375 -24.25 -4.18 5.49
N SER A 376 -24.43 -5.22 6.31
CA SER A 376 -24.75 -6.57 5.86
C SER A 376 -26.10 -6.66 5.15
N LYS A 377 -27.13 -5.91 5.58
CA LYS A 377 -28.42 -5.83 4.85
C LYS A 377 -28.30 -5.15 3.49
N GLY A 378 -27.43 -4.14 3.38
CA GLY A 378 -27.13 -3.45 2.11
C GLY A 378 -26.12 -4.19 1.22
N TRP A 379 -25.50 -5.26 1.73
CA TRP A 379 -24.45 -5.99 1.04
C TRP A 379 -25.04 -6.95 0.01
N GLY A 380 -24.99 -6.57 -1.27
CA GLY A 380 -25.40 -7.42 -2.40
C GLY A 380 -24.35 -8.44 -2.86
N GLY A 381 -23.31 -8.71 -2.05
CA GLY A 381 -22.16 -9.56 -2.41
C GLY A 381 -20.96 -8.81 -3.00
N GLU A 382 -19.91 -9.55 -3.38
CA GLU A 382 -18.67 -9.01 -3.97
C GLU A 382 -18.90 -8.16 -5.24
N ASN A 383 -20.01 -8.38 -5.94
CA ASN A 383 -20.39 -7.64 -7.15
C ASN A 383 -21.45 -6.55 -6.89
N ALA A 384 -21.90 -6.33 -5.66
CA ALA A 384 -22.98 -5.38 -5.36
C ALA A 384 -22.70 -3.96 -5.86
N TYR A 385 -21.44 -3.56 -5.80
CA TYR A 385 -20.96 -2.22 -6.12
C TYR A 385 -20.53 -2.06 -7.57
N HIS A 386 -20.59 -3.14 -8.34
CA HIS A 386 -20.20 -3.14 -9.73
C HIS A 386 -21.37 -2.79 -10.63
N VAL A 387 -21.22 -1.73 -11.42
CA VAL A 387 -22.20 -1.40 -12.46
C VAL A 387 -22.16 -2.46 -13.57
N SER A 388 -23.19 -3.29 -13.63
CA SER A 388 -23.31 -4.34 -14.65
C SER A 388 -23.23 -3.76 -16.07
N GLY A 389 -22.44 -4.40 -16.92
CA GLY A 389 -22.29 -4.02 -18.34
C GLY A 389 -21.10 -3.11 -18.63
N TYR A 390 -20.51 -2.47 -17.61
CA TYR A 390 -19.35 -1.60 -17.76
C TYR A 390 -18.11 -2.24 -17.16
N ARG A 391 -16.93 -1.90 -17.67
CA ARG A 391 -15.64 -2.22 -17.04
C ARG A 391 -14.89 -0.93 -16.87
N TYR A 392 -14.71 -0.52 -15.62
CA TYR A 392 -14.22 0.81 -15.29
C TYR A 392 -13.30 0.81 -14.07
N LEU A 393 -12.47 1.84 -14.03
CA LEU A 393 -11.79 2.36 -12.85
C LEU A 393 -12.18 3.83 -12.72
N LEU A 394 -12.76 4.21 -11.60
CA LEU A 394 -12.96 5.59 -11.18
C LEU A 394 -11.97 5.88 -10.04
N VAL A 395 -11.19 6.94 -10.16
CA VAL A 395 -10.27 7.42 -9.12
C VAL A 395 -10.66 8.86 -8.77
N ASP A 396 -10.75 9.14 -7.49
CA ASP A 396 -10.96 10.48 -6.93
C ASP A 396 -9.62 11.13 -6.53
N ASP A 397 -9.62 12.44 -6.30
CA ASP A 397 -8.44 13.22 -5.90
C ASP A 397 -7.77 12.69 -4.63
N GLU A 398 -8.56 12.18 -3.69
CA GLU A 398 -8.09 11.58 -2.43
C GLU A 398 -7.56 10.14 -2.61
N ARG A 399 -7.32 9.72 -3.86
CA ARG A 399 -6.95 8.34 -4.24
C ARG A 399 -7.94 7.29 -3.78
N VAL A 400 -9.18 7.71 -3.53
CA VAL A 400 -10.29 6.79 -3.31
C VAL A 400 -10.71 6.26 -4.68
N SER A 401 -10.78 4.93 -4.81
CA SER A 401 -11.10 4.30 -6.08
C SER A 401 -12.36 3.44 -6.03
N ARG A 402 -13.03 3.36 -7.18
CA ARG A 402 -14.09 2.38 -7.46
C ARG A 402 -13.73 1.67 -8.75
N ALA A 403 -13.45 0.37 -8.68
CA ALA A 403 -13.16 -0.42 -9.86
C ALA A 403 -14.09 -1.61 -10.02
N SER A 404 -14.11 -2.13 -11.24
CA SER A 404 -14.76 -3.41 -11.53
C SER A 404 -14.00 -4.56 -10.84
N PRO A 405 -14.72 -5.52 -10.21
CA PRO A 405 -14.09 -6.64 -9.54
C PRO A 405 -13.17 -7.46 -10.46
N PRO A 406 -12.07 -8.04 -9.96
CA PRO A 406 -11.11 -8.80 -10.77
C PRO A 406 -11.78 -9.89 -11.62
N ALA A 407 -12.75 -10.62 -11.06
CA ALA A 407 -13.50 -11.65 -11.79
C ALA A 407 -14.19 -11.14 -13.06
N LYS A 408 -14.57 -9.86 -13.09
CA LYS A 408 -15.17 -9.17 -14.24
C LYS A 408 -14.12 -8.56 -15.17
N VAL A 409 -12.92 -8.27 -14.67
CA VAL A 409 -11.79 -7.76 -15.47
C VAL A 409 -11.14 -8.90 -16.24
N MET A 410 -11.04 -10.10 -15.66
CA MET A 410 -10.51 -11.29 -16.33
C MET A 410 -11.32 -11.70 -17.58
N THR A 411 -12.54 -11.18 -17.76
CA THR A 411 -13.31 -11.42 -18.99
C THR A 411 -12.85 -10.55 -20.15
N LEU A 412 -12.04 -9.51 -19.92
CA LEU A 412 -11.51 -8.65 -20.96
C LEU A 412 -10.45 -9.39 -21.77
N ALA A 413 -10.46 -9.15 -23.09
CA ALA A 413 -9.42 -9.66 -23.97
C ALA A 413 -8.05 -9.05 -23.62
N LYS A 414 -6.99 -9.82 -23.88
CA LYS A 414 -5.59 -9.40 -23.68
C LYS A 414 -5.28 -8.09 -24.40
N GLU A 415 -5.82 -7.91 -25.60
CA GLU A 415 -5.64 -6.71 -26.42
C GLU A 415 -6.29 -5.48 -25.79
N SER A 416 -7.48 -5.63 -25.16
CA SER A 416 -8.17 -4.56 -24.44
C SER A 416 -7.35 -4.09 -23.25
N LEU A 417 -6.79 -5.03 -22.48
CA LEU A 417 -5.95 -4.74 -21.31
C LEU A 417 -4.64 -4.04 -21.70
N LEU A 418 -4.01 -4.46 -22.80
CA LEU A 418 -2.82 -3.79 -23.32
C LEU A 418 -3.11 -2.36 -23.80
N ALA A 419 -4.25 -2.13 -24.45
CA ALA A 419 -4.68 -0.80 -24.87
C ALA A 419 -4.96 0.11 -23.67
N LEU A 420 -5.56 -0.43 -22.60
CA LEU A 420 -5.76 0.28 -21.35
C LEU A 420 -4.45 0.68 -20.66
N SER A 421 -3.47 -0.21 -20.61
CA SER A 421 -2.15 0.10 -20.04
C SER A 421 -1.51 1.30 -20.74
N LYS A 422 -1.53 1.30 -22.09
CA LYS A 422 -1.00 2.41 -22.89
C LYS A 422 -1.77 3.71 -22.70
N LEU A 423 -3.09 3.63 -22.61
CA LEU A 423 -3.94 4.80 -22.38
C LEU A 423 -3.59 5.48 -21.05
N ARG A 424 -3.34 4.70 -20.00
CA ARG A 424 -2.92 5.23 -18.69
C ARG A 424 -1.55 5.88 -18.72
N GLU A 425 -0.61 5.30 -19.46
CA GLU A 425 0.70 5.90 -19.67
C GLU A 425 0.58 7.29 -20.30
N GLU A 426 -0.27 7.41 -21.33
CA GLU A 426 -0.51 8.70 -21.99
C GLU A 426 -1.15 9.73 -21.05
N VAL A 427 -2.16 9.32 -20.27
CA VAL A 427 -2.78 10.18 -19.26
C VAL A 427 -1.76 10.65 -18.22
N ASN A 428 -0.88 9.76 -17.75
CA ASN A 428 0.16 10.12 -16.79
C ASN A 428 1.20 11.07 -17.40
N LEU A 429 1.58 10.88 -18.65
CA LEU A 429 2.49 11.77 -19.37
C LEU A 429 1.89 13.17 -19.49
N GLU A 430 0.60 13.28 -19.85
CA GLU A 430 -0.09 14.57 -19.94
C GLU A 430 -0.20 15.27 -18.57
N LYS A 431 -0.47 14.53 -17.49
CA LYS A 431 -0.41 15.09 -16.13
C LYS A 431 0.97 15.60 -15.76
N LYS A 432 2.04 14.89 -16.14
CA LYS A 432 3.42 15.34 -15.89
C LYS A 432 3.73 16.62 -16.68
N ARG A 433 3.31 16.71 -17.94
CA ARG A 433 3.45 17.92 -18.75
C ARG A 433 2.73 19.10 -18.12
N ALA A 434 1.50 18.90 -17.65
CA ALA A 434 0.73 19.94 -16.97
C ALA A 434 1.42 20.45 -15.68
N LYS A 435 2.09 19.56 -14.93
CA LYS A 435 2.89 19.93 -13.75
C LYS A 435 4.14 20.74 -14.11
N CYS A 436 4.84 20.37 -15.19
CA CYS A 436 6.06 21.07 -15.61
C CYS A 436 5.80 22.47 -16.18
N SER A 437 4.57 22.78 -16.63
CA SER A 437 4.27 24.06 -17.25
C SER A 437 4.06 25.24 -16.27
N ASN A 438 4.28 25.06 -14.95
CA ASN A 438 4.20 26.11 -13.91
C ASN A 438 3.00 27.08 -14.07
N SER A 439 1.88 26.60 -14.57
CA SER A 439 0.63 27.32 -14.60
C SER A 439 -0.24 26.76 -13.50
N GLU A 440 -0.14 27.32 -12.29
CA GLU A 440 -1.05 27.08 -11.15
C GLU A 440 -2.53 27.42 -11.45
N VAL A 441 -2.88 27.67 -12.72
CA VAL A 441 -4.18 28.17 -13.19
C VAL A 441 -4.95 27.11 -14.01
N ASN A 442 -4.52 25.84 -14.10
CA ASN A 442 -5.28 24.86 -14.91
C ASN A 442 -5.28 23.43 -14.35
N CYS A 443 -5.70 23.30 -13.08
CA CYS A 443 -6.21 22.05 -12.51
C CYS A 443 -7.46 21.52 -13.27
N ASP A 444 -8.18 22.40 -13.97
CA ASP A 444 -9.47 22.13 -14.60
C ASP A 444 -9.40 21.84 -16.11
N LYS A 445 -8.24 21.46 -16.65
CA LYS A 445 -8.21 20.98 -18.04
C LYS A 445 -8.87 19.60 -18.12
N GLU A 446 -10.08 19.60 -18.65
CA GLU A 446 -10.75 18.37 -19.08
C GLU A 446 -9.89 17.69 -20.14
N LEU A 447 -9.48 16.45 -19.85
CA LEU A 447 -8.71 15.62 -20.77
C LEU A 447 -9.55 14.40 -21.10
N GLU A 448 -9.76 14.18 -22.41
CA GLU A 448 -10.34 12.94 -22.91
C GLU A 448 -9.36 12.29 -23.89
N ILE A 449 -9.01 11.03 -23.62
CA ILE A 449 -8.18 10.23 -24.53
C ILE A 449 -8.94 8.95 -24.85
N CYS A 450 -9.11 8.68 -26.14
CA CYS A 450 -9.83 7.52 -26.65
C CYS A 450 -8.91 6.68 -27.53
N VAL A 451 -8.75 5.40 -27.21
CA VAL A 451 -7.92 4.45 -27.95
C VAL A 451 -8.78 3.29 -28.45
N ARG A 452 -8.66 2.99 -29.75
CA ARG A 452 -9.24 1.79 -30.34
C ARG A 452 -8.25 0.64 -30.26
N ALA A 453 -8.60 -0.41 -29.54
CA ALA A 453 -7.81 -1.62 -29.40
C ALA A 453 -7.84 -2.48 -30.69
N LYS A 454 -6.88 -3.40 -30.83
CA LYS A 454 -6.74 -4.26 -32.02
C LYS A 454 -7.93 -5.20 -32.24
N ASN A 455 -8.60 -5.57 -31.16
CA ASN A 455 -9.82 -6.38 -31.16
C ASN A 455 -11.10 -5.56 -31.41
N GLY A 456 -10.98 -4.26 -31.72
CA GLY A 456 -12.11 -3.38 -31.98
C GLY A 456 -12.75 -2.76 -30.73
N ALA A 457 -12.26 -3.08 -29.52
CA ALA A 457 -12.76 -2.48 -28.29
C ALA A 457 -12.37 -1.01 -28.17
N TRP A 458 -13.23 -0.20 -27.56
CA TRP A 458 -12.93 1.18 -27.20
C TRP A 458 -12.44 1.26 -25.76
N VAL A 459 -11.31 1.95 -25.55
CA VAL A 459 -10.77 2.26 -24.23
C VAL A 459 -10.74 3.78 -24.10
N ILE A 460 -11.44 4.30 -23.10
CA ILE A 460 -11.62 5.74 -22.91
C ILE A 460 -11.11 6.14 -21.53
N ALA A 461 -10.40 7.26 -21.46
CA ALA A 461 -9.98 7.91 -20.24
C ALA A 461 -10.50 9.34 -20.24
N ARG A 462 -11.17 9.74 -19.16
CA ARG A 462 -11.59 11.13 -18.92
C ARG A 462 -11.03 11.60 -17.59
N THR A 463 -10.42 12.77 -17.56
CA THR A 463 -10.07 13.45 -16.31
C THR A 463 -10.78 14.79 -16.23
N SER A 464 -11.49 15.03 -15.13
CA SER A 464 -12.24 16.27 -14.88
C SER A 464 -12.18 16.61 -13.40
N ARG A 465 -11.80 17.84 -13.06
CA ARG A 465 -11.72 18.37 -11.68
C ARG A 465 -11.02 17.39 -10.72
N GLY A 466 -9.86 16.91 -11.14
CA GLY A 466 -9.05 15.96 -10.37
C GLY A 466 -9.54 14.50 -10.32
N LYS A 467 -10.75 14.22 -10.78
CA LYS A 467 -11.27 12.85 -10.90
C LYS A 467 -10.88 12.21 -12.22
N GLU A 468 -10.74 10.90 -12.21
CA GLU A 468 -10.30 10.11 -13.36
C GLU A 468 -11.22 8.93 -13.60
N LEU A 469 -11.71 8.78 -14.82
CA LEU A 469 -12.51 7.66 -15.26
C LEU A 469 -11.81 6.94 -16.41
N TYR A 470 -11.51 5.67 -16.21
CA TYR A 470 -11.05 4.76 -17.24
C TYR A 470 -12.14 3.74 -17.53
N MET A 471 -12.49 3.52 -18.79
CA MET A 471 -13.55 2.61 -19.21
C MET A 471 -13.13 1.76 -20.40
N VAL A 472 -13.48 0.47 -20.36
CA VAL A 472 -13.26 -0.49 -21.45
C VAL A 472 -14.61 -0.98 -21.98
N LEU A 473 -14.83 -0.81 -23.28
CA LEU A 473 -16.06 -1.15 -23.97
C LEU A 473 -15.78 -2.13 -25.12
N GLU A 474 -15.90 -3.43 -24.84
CA GLU A 474 -15.65 -4.49 -25.84
C GLU A 474 -16.81 -4.71 -26.81
N LYS A 475 -18.02 -4.30 -26.41
CA LYS A 475 -19.24 -4.44 -27.23
C LYS A 475 -19.73 -3.12 -27.82
N ALA A 476 -18.98 -2.03 -27.65
CA ALA A 476 -19.31 -0.79 -28.33
C ALA A 476 -19.16 -1.01 -29.84
N SER A 477 -20.15 -0.55 -30.60
CA SER A 477 -20.14 -0.55 -32.07
C SER A 477 -18.86 0.07 -32.64
N GLU A 478 -18.64 -0.05 -33.95
CA GLU A 478 -17.42 0.42 -34.61
C GLU A 478 -17.13 1.93 -34.50
N THR A 479 -18.05 2.75 -34.01
CA THR A 479 -17.90 4.21 -33.96
C THR A 479 -17.65 4.74 -32.54
N LEU A 480 -16.83 5.80 -32.47
CA LEU A 480 -16.49 6.50 -31.23
C LEU A 480 -17.71 7.14 -30.55
N LEU A 481 -18.72 7.51 -31.34
CA LEU A 481 -19.89 8.25 -30.87
C LEU A 481 -20.74 7.44 -29.88
N TYR A 482 -20.92 6.14 -30.11
CA TYR A 482 -21.58 5.25 -29.15
C TYR A 482 -20.76 5.02 -27.89
N ALA A 483 -19.43 5.01 -28.02
CA ALA A 483 -18.55 4.85 -26.88
C ALA A 483 -18.61 6.10 -25.97
N ALA A 484 -18.62 7.30 -26.55
CA ALA A 484 -18.81 8.56 -25.84
C ALA A 484 -20.18 8.66 -25.15
N ASP A 485 -21.28 8.33 -25.83
CA ASP A 485 -22.63 8.29 -25.26
C ASP A 485 -22.74 7.28 -24.09
N SER A 486 -22.03 6.15 -24.18
CA SER A 486 -21.98 5.17 -23.08
C SER A 486 -21.26 5.74 -21.84
N VAL A 487 -20.18 6.50 -22.04
CA VAL A 487 -19.45 7.17 -20.94
C VAL A 487 -20.30 8.28 -20.34
N GLU A 488 -21.03 9.05 -21.14
CA GLU A 488 -21.91 10.11 -20.68
C GLU A 488 -23.09 9.57 -19.86
N LYS A 489 -23.75 8.51 -20.33
CA LYS A 489 -24.80 7.79 -19.58
C LYS A 489 -24.29 7.26 -18.25
N PHE A 490 -23.06 6.75 -18.23
CA PHE A 490 -22.43 6.30 -16.99
C PHE A 490 -22.15 7.47 -16.04
N SER A 491 -21.57 8.56 -16.56
CA SER A 491 -21.27 9.78 -15.82
C SER A 491 -22.52 10.37 -15.17
N ASN A 492 -23.59 10.57 -15.95
CA ASN A 492 -24.83 11.18 -15.48
C ASN A 492 -25.52 10.33 -14.40
N ARG A 493 -25.47 8.99 -14.51
CA ARG A 493 -26.15 8.09 -13.57
C ARG A 493 -25.36 7.78 -12.31
N TYR A 494 -24.04 7.66 -12.41
CA TYR A 494 -23.21 7.10 -11.34
C TYR A 494 -22.13 8.07 -10.81
N CYS A 495 -21.84 9.14 -11.55
CA CYS A 495 -20.85 10.15 -11.20
C CYS A 495 -21.44 11.56 -11.13
N SER A 496 -22.76 11.70 -11.05
CA SER A 496 -23.47 12.99 -10.98
C SER A 496 -23.09 13.97 -12.10
N GLY A 497 -22.71 13.46 -13.27
CA GLY A 497 -22.35 14.27 -14.44
C GLY A 497 -20.93 14.85 -14.44
N VAL A 498 -20.05 14.45 -13.51
CA VAL A 498 -18.70 15.06 -13.40
C VAL A 498 -17.83 14.86 -14.66
N PHE A 499 -18.06 13.80 -15.43
CA PHE A 499 -17.33 13.51 -16.68
C PHE A 499 -18.15 13.80 -17.94
N SER A 500 -19.22 14.58 -17.81
CA SER A 500 -20.04 15.01 -18.93
C SER A 500 -19.45 16.30 -19.52
N LEU A 501 -19.46 16.43 -20.84
CA LEU A 501 -18.82 17.52 -21.60
C LEU A 501 -19.74 18.73 -21.80
N ASP A 502 -20.77 18.87 -20.96
CA ASP A 502 -21.86 19.86 -21.11
C ASP A 502 -21.69 21.09 -20.19
#